data_AF-A0A2A5GTU6-F1
#
_entry.id   AF-A0A2A5GTU6-F1
#
_cell.length_a   1.000
_cell.length_b   1.000
_cell.length_c   1.000
_cell.angle_alpha   90.00
_cell.angle_beta   90.00
_cell.angle_gamma   90.00
#
_symmetry.space_group_name_H-M   'P 1'
#
loop_
_entity.id
_entity.type
_entity.pdbx_description
1 polymer ?
#
loop_
_entity_poly.entity_id
_entity_poly.type
_entity_poly.pdbx_seq_one_letter_code
_entity_poly.pdbx_strand_id
1 'polypeptide(L)'
;MNKRIKEFNELMSKAGNYLESELSYSLSTIARYRWAWKEIKNYMVINEIERYDQKVGTLILQEKLGGRNIPKLSESERFIYHGTRMLIEFQNTGIITAPARSQRKEDPIVFDGAVGEIITRFLNHKRLEERLTVSTLYGYRRNLFPFLQYCDKNSIPSIKDIDQAFILGYLGQLDCRKKTVVQVTILALRSFMKYAYQQRLLAIDYSNKIPRYRSVDQPKLPSTYSKGEIEKLIYSIDRSSPIGKRNYAIILLAARLGLRASDISRLKFTELHWDTSTIEIKQVKTGKELELPILPDIGNALIDYLKYGRPESESPFVFLIAKAPYAQFHTSQVVTHVVQRAYRKAGIDVKGRRFGAHSLRHSLGFRMLEESTALPVISEVFGHNSTESTRYYLRIDLKSMRQCMLDVPPVPTNFYEQKGGVFYE
;
A
#
# COMPACT_ATOMS: atom_id res chain seq x y z
N MET A 1 49.88 2.95 -17.66
CA MET A 1 48.62 2.24 -17.32
C MET A 1 48.61 0.93 -18.12
N ASN A 2 48.61 -0.21 -17.42
CA ASN A 2 48.82 -1.55 -17.99
C ASN A 2 47.81 -1.82 -19.14
N LYS A 3 48.28 -2.29 -20.31
CA LYS A 3 47.46 -2.49 -21.53
C LYS A 3 46.19 -3.31 -21.25
N ARG A 4 46.26 -4.22 -20.27
CA ARG A 4 45.17 -5.12 -19.87
C ARG A 4 44.10 -4.48 -18.97
N ILE A 5 44.45 -3.45 -18.18
CA ILE A 5 43.44 -2.63 -17.46
C ILE A 5 42.61 -1.80 -18.45
N LYS A 6 43.20 -1.42 -19.59
CA LYS A 6 42.50 -0.73 -20.67
C LYS A 6 41.42 -1.63 -21.29
N GLU A 7 41.73 -2.91 -21.51
CA GLU A 7 40.78 -3.92 -22.01
C GLU A 7 39.60 -4.12 -21.04
N PHE A 8 39.84 -4.14 -19.73
CA PHE A 8 38.75 -4.22 -18.75
C PHE A 8 37.86 -2.96 -18.76
N ASN A 9 38.45 -1.77 -18.90
CA ASN A 9 37.66 -0.54 -19.03
C ASN A 9 36.80 -0.55 -20.30
N GLU A 10 37.31 -1.10 -21.39
CA GLU A 10 36.57 -1.26 -22.62
C GLU A 10 35.41 -2.25 -22.46
N LEU A 11 35.62 -3.37 -21.78
CA LEU A 11 34.58 -4.34 -21.44
C LEU A 11 33.45 -3.70 -20.61
N MET A 12 33.78 -2.92 -19.57
CA MET A 12 32.80 -2.20 -18.76
C MET A 12 32.00 -1.18 -19.60
N SER A 13 32.67 -0.49 -20.52
CA SER A 13 32.03 0.50 -21.40
C SER A 13 31.04 -0.17 -22.35
N LYS A 14 31.48 -1.24 -23.04
CA LYS A 14 30.65 -2.02 -23.97
C LYS A 14 29.46 -2.67 -23.26
N ALA A 15 29.67 -3.28 -22.09
CA ALA A 15 28.60 -3.86 -21.29
C ALA A 15 27.60 -2.78 -20.83
N GLY A 16 28.08 -1.61 -20.40
CA GLY A 16 27.24 -0.49 -19.99
C GLY A 16 26.37 0.04 -21.14
N ASN A 17 26.94 0.18 -22.33
CA ASN A 17 26.22 0.61 -23.52
C ASN A 17 25.19 -0.43 -23.96
N TYR A 18 25.53 -1.72 -23.89
CA TYR A 18 24.60 -2.82 -24.18
C TYR A 18 23.38 -2.82 -23.24
N LEU A 19 23.60 -2.59 -21.94
CA LEU A 19 22.50 -2.46 -20.97
C LEU A 19 21.57 -1.27 -21.32
N GLU A 20 22.13 -0.19 -21.86
CA GLU A 20 21.40 1.01 -22.26
C GLU A 20 20.62 0.81 -23.56
N SER A 21 21.30 0.42 -24.64
CA SER A 21 20.72 0.33 -25.99
C SER A 21 19.81 -0.89 -26.17
N GLU A 22 20.28 -2.08 -25.78
CA GLU A 22 19.59 -3.34 -26.10
C GLU A 22 18.58 -3.74 -25.02
N LEU A 23 18.86 -3.45 -23.75
CA LEU A 23 18.00 -3.86 -22.63
C LEU A 23 17.19 -2.71 -22.01
N SER A 24 17.38 -1.47 -22.47
CA SER A 24 16.68 -0.28 -21.99
C SER A 24 16.74 -0.14 -20.45
N TYR A 25 17.91 -0.41 -19.86
CA TYR A 25 18.12 -0.16 -18.43
C TYR A 25 18.22 1.35 -18.18
N SER A 26 17.68 1.82 -17.06
CA SER A 26 17.79 3.23 -16.72
C SER A 26 19.24 3.63 -16.45
N LEU A 27 19.62 4.87 -16.77
CA LEU A 27 20.93 5.44 -16.46
C LEU A 27 21.32 5.27 -14.99
N SER A 28 20.34 5.38 -14.08
CA SER A 28 20.56 5.18 -12.64
C SER A 28 20.94 3.73 -12.29
N THR A 29 20.37 2.75 -12.99
CA THR A 29 20.68 1.33 -12.80
C THR A 29 22.05 1.01 -13.40
N ILE A 30 22.35 1.56 -14.59
CA ILE A 30 23.66 1.43 -15.24
C ILE A 30 24.75 2.04 -14.36
N ALA A 31 24.50 3.20 -13.73
CA ALA A 31 25.44 3.81 -12.79
C ALA A 31 25.76 2.89 -11.60
N ARG A 32 24.78 2.14 -11.08
CA ARG A 32 25.01 1.16 -10.00
C ARG A 32 25.80 -0.05 -10.46
N TYR A 33 25.58 -0.54 -11.68
CA TYR A 33 26.42 -1.60 -12.25
C TYR A 33 27.84 -1.10 -12.54
N ARG A 34 28.00 0.10 -13.08
CA ARG A 34 29.32 0.74 -13.25
C ARG A 34 30.05 0.94 -11.93
N TRP A 35 29.34 1.28 -10.85
CA TRP A 35 29.92 1.30 -9.50
C TRP A 35 30.40 -0.10 -9.08
N ALA A 36 29.57 -1.13 -9.25
CA ALA A 36 29.97 -2.51 -8.94
C ALA A 36 31.17 -2.98 -9.77
N TRP A 37 31.25 -2.60 -11.04
CA TRP A 37 32.39 -2.94 -11.90
C TRP A 37 33.66 -2.16 -11.55
N LYS A 38 33.53 -0.92 -11.04
CA LYS A 38 34.67 -0.19 -10.45
C LYS A 38 35.21 -0.89 -9.19
N GLU A 39 34.34 -1.44 -8.36
CA GLU A 39 34.76 -2.24 -7.21
C GLU A 39 35.54 -3.50 -7.63
N ILE A 40 35.09 -4.17 -8.69
CA ILE A 40 35.81 -5.30 -9.31
C ILE A 40 37.19 -4.85 -9.83
N LYS A 41 37.24 -3.70 -10.52
CA LYS A 41 38.50 -3.13 -11.01
C LYS A 41 39.48 -2.84 -9.87
N ASN A 42 39.01 -2.23 -8.79
CA ASN A 42 39.84 -1.90 -7.63
C ASN A 42 40.40 -3.18 -7.00
N TYR A 43 39.57 -4.22 -6.89
CA TYR A 43 40.03 -5.53 -6.43
C TYR A 43 41.13 -6.12 -7.32
N MET A 44 40.97 -6.05 -8.64
CA MET A 44 41.98 -6.52 -9.58
C MET A 44 43.31 -5.77 -9.43
N VAL A 45 43.26 -4.45 -9.21
CA VAL A 45 44.47 -3.64 -9.00
C VAL A 45 45.18 -4.00 -7.69
N ILE A 46 44.43 -4.20 -6.60
CA ILE A 46 44.99 -4.54 -5.28
C ILE A 46 45.68 -5.92 -5.30
N ASN A 47 45.09 -6.88 -6.02
CA ASN A 47 45.58 -8.26 -6.08
C ASN A 47 46.50 -8.53 -7.29
N GLU A 48 46.98 -7.48 -7.96
CA GLU A 48 47.86 -7.58 -9.14
C GLU A 48 47.30 -8.48 -10.27
N ILE A 49 45.98 -8.56 -10.38
CA ILE A 49 45.27 -9.35 -11.38
C ILE A 49 45.19 -8.57 -12.68
N GLU A 50 45.91 -9.04 -13.70
CA GLU A 50 45.99 -8.32 -14.97
C GLU A 50 44.81 -8.55 -15.90
N ARG A 51 44.15 -9.72 -15.84
CA ARG A 51 43.06 -10.11 -16.76
C ARG A 51 41.81 -10.49 -15.99
N TYR A 52 40.67 -9.92 -16.38
CA TYR A 52 39.38 -10.37 -15.88
C TYR A 52 38.93 -11.63 -16.64
N ASP A 53 38.68 -12.70 -15.91
CA ASP A 53 38.09 -13.93 -16.40
C ASP A 53 37.04 -14.47 -15.42
N GLN A 54 36.41 -15.59 -15.78
CA GLN A 54 35.40 -16.23 -14.93
C GLN A 54 35.95 -16.64 -13.55
N LYS A 55 37.23 -17.03 -13.46
CA LYS A 55 37.86 -17.44 -12.19
C LYS A 55 38.01 -16.24 -11.24
N VAL A 56 38.45 -15.10 -11.75
CA VAL A 56 38.52 -13.83 -11.02
C VAL A 56 37.14 -13.41 -10.54
N GLY A 57 36.12 -13.51 -11.39
CA GLY A 57 34.75 -13.23 -11.00
C GLY A 57 34.26 -14.13 -9.86
N THR A 58 34.55 -15.43 -9.89
CA THR A 58 34.19 -16.34 -8.79
C THR A 58 34.94 -16.05 -7.49
N LEU A 59 36.23 -15.70 -7.56
CA LEU A 59 37.05 -15.35 -6.38
C LEU A 59 36.51 -14.09 -5.69
N ILE A 60 36.17 -13.05 -6.44
CA ILE A 60 35.59 -11.80 -5.90
C ILE A 60 34.26 -12.06 -5.20
N LEU A 61 33.41 -12.91 -5.79
CA LEU A 61 32.12 -13.26 -5.18
C LEU A 61 32.32 -14.09 -3.91
N GLN A 62 33.29 -15.00 -3.89
CA GLN A 62 33.61 -15.80 -2.71
C GLN A 62 34.16 -14.93 -1.58
N GLU A 63 35.08 -14.02 -1.86
CA GLU A 63 35.71 -13.15 -0.86
C GLU A 63 34.75 -12.07 -0.33
N LYS A 64 34.01 -11.38 -1.21
CA LYS A 64 33.10 -10.31 -0.77
C LYS A 64 31.78 -10.83 -0.21
N LEU A 65 31.28 -11.99 -0.65
CA LEU A 65 29.95 -12.48 -0.28
C LEU A 65 29.98 -13.69 0.67
N GLY A 66 31.12 -14.37 0.82
CA GLY A 66 31.31 -15.47 1.77
C GLY A 66 30.37 -16.65 1.55
N GLY A 67 29.94 -16.92 0.30
CA GLY A 67 29.01 -18.00 -0.02
C GLY A 67 27.56 -17.80 0.45
N ARG A 68 27.17 -16.59 0.88
CA ARG A 68 25.81 -16.30 1.33
C ARG A 68 24.80 -16.37 0.18
N ASN A 69 23.66 -17.01 0.44
CA ASN A 69 22.54 -17.07 -0.51
C ASN A 69 22.00 -15.66 -0.84
N ILE A 70 21.63 -15.45 -2.11
CA ILE A 70 21.14 -14.17 -2.68
C ILE A 70 20.09 -13.45 -1.80
N PRO A 71 19.10 -14.11 -1.18
CA PRO A 71 18.10 -13.44 -0.36
C PRO A 71 18.67 -12.74 0.88
N LYS A 72 19.81 -13.22 1.39
CA LYS A 72 20.50 -12.70 2.58
C LYS A 72 21.53 -11.60 2.25
N LEU A 73 21.73 -11.28 0.98
CA LEU A 73 22.63 -10.21 0.53
C LEU A 73 21.95 -8.84 0.64
N SER A 74 22.71 -7.83 1.08
CA SER A 74 22.34 -6.41 1.03
C SER A 74 22.19 -5.91 -0.41
N GLU A 75 21.60 -4.72 -0.60
CA GLU A 75 21.36 -4.18 -1.95
C GLU A 75 22.68 -4.01 -2.72
N SER A 76 23.73 -3.46 -2.08
CA SER A 76 25.06 -3.28 -2.71
C SER A 76 25.72 -4.60 -3.08
N GLU A 77 25.64 -5.61 -2.19
CA GLU A 77 26.16 -6.96 -2.44
C GLU A 77 25.44 -7.65 -3.62
N ARG A 78 24.13 -7.42 -3.78
CA ARG A 78 23.38 -7.93 -4.95
C ARG A 78 23.84 -7.27 -6.24
N PHE A 79 24.16 -5.97 -6.22
CA PHE A 79 24.69 -5.29 -7.41
C PHE A 79 26.07 -5.80 -7.80
N ILE A 80 26.92 -6.12 -6.82
CA ILE A 80 28.21 -6.79 -7.07
C ILE A 80 27.96 -8.19 -7.65
N TYR A 81 27.09 -8.99 -7.03
CA TYR A 81 26.75 -10.33 -7.50
C TYR A 81 26.25 -10.34 -8.95
N HIS A 82 25.22 -9.55 -9.25
CA HIS A 82 24.66 -9.47 -10.60
C HIS A 82 25.63 -8.80 -11.58
N GLY A 83 26.36 -7.77 -11.16
CA GLY A 83 27.33 -7.06 -12.00
C GLY A 83 28.48 -7.97 -12.45
N THR A 84 29.03 -8.78 -11.54
CA THR A 84 30.07 -9.78 -11.88
C THR A 84 29.56 -10.81 -12.87
N ARG A 85 28.35 -11.35 -12.65
CA ARG A 85 27.72 -12.32 -13.57
C ARG A 85 27.47 -11.74 -14.95
N MET A 86 26.97 -10.50 -15.03
CA MET A 86 26.73 -9.81 -16.30
C MET A 86 28.02 -9.62 -17.10
N LEU A 87 29.14 -9.26 -16.44
CA LEU A 87 30.42 -9.14 -17.15
C LEU A 87 30.92 -10.48 -17.68
N ILE A 88 30.78 -11.56 -16.92
CA ILE A 88 31.18 -12.91 -17.38
C ILE A 88 30.31 -13.33 -18.57
N GLU A 89 29.00 -13.16 -18.48
CA GLU A 89 28.07 -13.50 -19.54
C GLU A 89 28.34 -12.71 -20.82
N PHE A 90 28.53 -11.40 -20.68
CA PHE A 90 28.83 -10.51 -21.81
C PHE A 90 30.20 -10.80 -22.43
N GLN A 91 31.21 -11.13 -21.62
CA GLN A 91 32.53 -11.52 -22.11
C GLN A 91 32.49 -12.84 -22.90
N ASN A 92 31.65 -13.79 -22.49
CA ASN A 92 31.56 -15.11 -23.11
C ASN A 92 30.64 -15.14 -24.35
N THR A 93 29.57 -14.34 -24.35
CA THR A 93 28.49 -14.45 -25.36
C THR A 93 28.25 -13.18 -26.16
N GLY A 94 28.80 -12.04 -25.74
CA GLY A 94 28.49 -10.73 -26.30
C GLY A 94 27.08 -10.22 -25.98
N ILE A 95 26.31 -10.94 -25.16
CA ILE A 95 24.92 -10.64 -24.80
C ILE A 95 24.80 -10.63 -23.27
N ILE A 96 23.91 -9.79 -22.74
CA ILE A 96 23.50 -9.85 -21.32
C ILE A 96 22.04 -10.29 -21.29
N THR A 97 21.76 -11.45 -20.69
CA THR A 97 20.38 -11.84 -20.44
C THR A 97 19.88 -11.09 -19.22
N ALA A 98 18.94 -10.16 -19.42
CA ALA A 98 18.26 -9.55 -18.29
C ALA A 98 17.62 -10.68 -17.45
N PRO A 99 17.87 -10.76 -16.12
CA PRO A 99 17.09 -11.67 -15.27
C PRO A 99 15.65 -11.28 -15.52
N ALA A 100 14.80 -12.23 -15.93
CA ALA A 100 13.42 -12.00 -16.29
C ALA A 100 12.85 -11.00 -15.29
N ARG A 101 12.74 -9.71 -15.70
CA ARG A 101 12.24 -8.63 -14.84
C ARG A 101 10.95 -9.21 -14.34
N SER A 102 10.85 -9.53 -13.04
CA SER A 102 9.69 -10.15 -12.39
C SER A 102 8.49 -9.81 -13.24
N GLN A 103 8.20 -10.66 -14.23
CA GLN A 103 7.10 -10.37 -15.14
C GLN A 103 5.98 -10.35 -14.14
N ARG A 104 5.24 -9.23 -14.08
CA ARG A 104 4.09 -9.09 -13.19
C ARG A 104 3.44 -10.46 -13.22
N LYS A 105 3.53 -11.22 -12.12
CA LYS A 105 2.93 -12.55 -12.10
C LYS A 105 1.52 -12.27 -12.60
N GLU A 106 1.18 -12.84 -13.75
CA GLU A 106 -0.19 -12.81 -14.22
C GLU A 106 -1.07 -13.12 -13.01
N ASP A 107 -2.19 -12.40 -12.86
CA ASP A 107 -3.03 -12.55 -11.67
C ASP A 107 -3.24 -14.06 -11.46
N PRO A 108 -2.67 -14.68 -10.40
CA PRO A 108 -2.59 -16.13 -10.28
C PRO A 108 -3.97 -16.78 -10.06
N ILE A 109 -5.00 -15.94 -10.09
CA ILE A 109 -6.40 -16.26 -9.90
C ILE A 109 -7.03 -16.41 -11.29
N VAL A 110 -7.09 -17.64 -11.75
CA VAL A 110 -7.86 -18.03 -12.94
C VAL A 110 -9.16 -18.69 -12.47
N PHE A 111 -10.28 -18.34 -13.10
CA PHE A 111 -11.58 -18.91 -12.77
C PHE A 111 -12.00 -19.87 -13.89
N ASP A 112 -11.50 -21.09 -13.82
CA ASP A 112 -11.79 -22.15 -14.80
C ASP A 112 -12.99 -23.01 -14.37
N GLY A 113 -13.52 -23.78 -15.31
CA GLY A 113 -14.64 -24.69 -15.09
C GLY A 113 -16.01 -23.99 -15.03
N ALA A 114 -17.08 -24.79 -14.94
CA ALA A 114 -18.45 -24.29 -15.04
C ALA A 114 -18.80 -23.26 -13.95
N VAL A 115 -18.32 -23.46 -12.72
CA VAL A 115 -18.51 -22.50 -11.62
C VAL A 115 -17.63 -21.26 -11.82
N GLY A 116 -16.39 -21.43 -12.29
CA GLY A 116 -15.45 -20.34 -12.56
C GLY A 116 -15.94 -19.38 -13.65
N GLU A 117 -16.54 -19.91 -14.72
CA GLU A 117 -17.18 -19.09 -15.75
C GLU A 117 -18.28 -18.18 -15.17
N ILE A 118 -19.11 -18.71 -14.27
CA ILE A 118 -20.19 -17.94 -13.65
C ILE A 118 -19.62 -16.88 -12.70
N ILE A 119 -18.55 -17.19 -11.96
CA ILE A 119 -17.82 -16.19 -11.16
C ILE A 119 -17.27 -15.09 -12.07
N THR A 120 -16.73 -15.43 -13.25
CA THR A 120 -16.25 -14.44 -14.22
C THR A 120 -17.38 -13.56 -14.74
N ARG A 121 -18.55 -14.14 -15.08
CA ARG A 121 -19.75 -13.37 -15.48
C ARG A 121 -20.23 -12.45 -14.35
N PHE A 122 -20.25 -12.93 -13.10
CA PHE A 122 -20.54 -12.12 -11.91
C PHE A 122 -19.60 -10.93 -11.78
N LEU A 123 -18.29 -11.15 -11.89
CA LEU A 123 -17.28 -10.09 -11.79
C LEU A 123 -17.42 -9.06 -12.92
N ASN A 124 -17.77 -9.50 -14.12
CA ASN A 124 -18.04 -8.61 -15.25
C ASN A 124 -19.33 -7.79 -15.04
N HIS A 125 -20.40 -8.41 -14.54
CA HIS A 125 -21.63 -7.71 -14.15
C HIS A 125 -21.34 -6.63 -13.08
N LYS A 126 -20.58 -6.98 -12.03
CA LYS A 126 -20.12 -6.02 -11.01
C LYS A 126 -19.29 -4.86 -11.57
N ARG A 127 -18.51 -5.11 -12.63
CA ARG A 127 -17.69 -4.09 -13.29
C ARG A 127 -18.52 -3.16 -14.16
N LEU A 128 -19.40 -3.71 -14.99
CA LEU A 128 -20.10 -2.97 -16.04
C LEU A 128 -21.38 -2.30 -15.52
N GLU A 129 -22.19 -3.03 -14.77
CA GLU A 129 -23.50 -2.56 -14.30
C GLU A 129 -23.38 -1.79 -12.98
N GLU A 130 -22.64 -2.34 -12.00
CA GLU A 130 -22.44 -1.69 -10.69
C GLU A 130 -21.24 -0.71 -10.67
N ARG A 131 -20.49 -0.62 -11.77
CA ARG A 131 -19.33 0.28 -11.94
C ARG A 131 -18.32 0.20 -10.79
N LEU A 132 -18.12 -0.98 -10.22
CA LEU A 132 -17.20 -1.17 -9.10
C LEU A 132 -15.74 -0.96 -9.53
N THR A 133 -14.95 -0.35 -8.64
CA THR A 133 -13.53 -0.11 -8.90
C THR A 133 -12.74 -1.42 -9.03
N VAL A 134 -11.63 -1.37 -9.79
CA VAL A 134 -10.71 -2.50 -9.96
C VAL A 134 -10.23 -3.08 -8.62
N SER A 135 -9.99 -2.22 -7.62
CA SER A 135 -9.57 -2.67 -6.29
C SER A 135 -10.67 -3.46 -5.56
N THR A 136 -11.93 -3.05 -5.71
CA THR A 136 -13.07 -3.77 -5.13
C THR A 136 -13.26 -5.11 -5.82
N LEU A 137 -13.17 -5.14 -7.16
CA LEU A 137 -13.25 -6.37 -7.95
C LEU A 137 -12.13 -7.36 -7.60
N TYR A 138 -10.90 -6.87 -7.42
CA TYR A 138 -9.79 -7.69 -6.94
C TYR A 138 -10.07 -8.30 -5.56
N GLY A 139 -10.75 -7.54 -4.68
CA GLY A 139 -11.28 -8.06 -3.42
C GLY A 139 -12.25 -9.22 -3.61
N TYR A 140 -13.24 -9.10 -4.50
CA TYR A 140 -14.15 -10.20 -4.82
C TYR A 140 -13.40 -11.41 -5.39
N ARG A 141 -12.51 -11.20 -6.37
CA ARG A 141 -11.69 -12.27 -6.98
C ARG A 141 -10.93 -13.07 -5.92
N ARG A 142 -10.19 -12.37 -5.06
CA ARG A 142 -9.39 -13.00 -3.99
C ARG A 142 -10.23 -13.80 -3.00
N ASN A 143 -11.47 -13.38 -2.73
CA ASN A 143 -12.33 -14.04 -1.75
C ASN A 143 -13.19 -15.16 -2.36
N LEU A 144 -13.48 -15.11 -3.67
CA LEU A 144 -14.23 -16.15 -4.37
C LEU A 144 -13.33 -17.26 -4.93
N PHE A 145 -12.05 -16.99 -5.17
CA PHE A 145 -11.13 -18.01 -5.68
C PHE A 145 -10.98 -19.23 -4.75
N PRO A 146 -10.81 -19.09 -3.42
CA PRO A 146 -10.78 -20.26 -2.53
C PRO A 146 -12.11 -21.02 -2.50
N PHE A 147 -13.23 -20.37 -2.80
CA PHE A 147 -14.52 -21.03 -2.94
C PHE A 147 -14.58 -21.87 -4.23
N LEU A 148 -14.06 -21.36 -5.36
CA LEU A 148 -13.91 -22.16 -6.58
C LEU A 148 -13.03 -23.39 -6.32
N GLN A 149 -11.87 -23.22 -5.68
CA GLN A 149 -10.99 -24.34 -5.35
C GLN A 149 -11.67 -25.40 -4.47
N TYR A 150 -12.59 -24.97 -3.60
CA TYR A 150 -13.41 -25.88 -2.80
C TYR A 150 -14.46 -26.61 -3.66
N CYS A 151 -15.04 -25.96 -4.67
CA CYS A 151 -15.92 -26.61 -5.64
C CYS A 151 -15.16 -27.68 -6.44
N ASP A 152 -13.97 -27.35 -6.93
CA ASP A 152 -13.13 -28.27 -7.71
C ASP A 152 -12.70 -29.48 -6.89
N LYS A 153 -12.30 -29.26 -5.62
CA LYS A 153 -11.89 -30.33 -4.71
C LYS A 153 -13.01 -31.33 -4.41
N ASN A 154 -14.27 -30.88 -4.41
CA ASN A 154 -15.43 -31.73 -4.18
C ASN A 154 -16.12 -32.14 -5.50
N SER A 155 -15.45 -31.93 -6.65
CA SER A 155 -15.91 -32.33 -7.98
C SER A 155 -17.32 -31.82 -8.33
N ILE A 156 -17.65 -30.58 -7.95
CA ILE A 156 -18.95 -29.97 -8.28
C ILE A 156 -19.01 -29.65 -9.79
N PRO A 157 -19.87 -30.32 -10.58
CA PRO A 157 -19.86 -30.17 -12.03
C PRO A 157 -20.64 -28.93 -12.50
N SER A 158 -21.61 -28.46 -11.70
CA SER A 158 -22.38 -27.26 -12.00
C SER A 158 -22.70 -26.44 -10.75
N ILE A 159 -22.99 -25.15 -10.93
CA ILE A 159 -23.48 -24.29 -9.85
C ILE A 159 -24.81 -24.79 -9.27
N LYS A 160 -25.60 -25.54 -10.07
CA LYS A 160 -26.90 -26.08 -9.67
C LYS A 160 -26.79 -27.14 -8.58
N ASP A 161 -25.64 -27.80 -8.49
CA ASP A 161 -25.35 -28.85 -7.51
C ASP A 161 -24.87 -28.28 -6.18
N ILE A 162 -24.74 -26.95 -6.09
CA ILE A 162 -24.38 -26.25 -4.86
C ILE A 162 -25.66 -26.06 -4.03
N ASP A 163 -25.71 -26.74 -2.88
CA ASP A 163 -26.79 -26.60 -1.91
C ASP A 163 -26.34 -25.84 -0.65
N GLN A 164 -27.28 -25.65 0.29
CA GLN A 164 -26.98 -24.98 1.55
C GLN A 164 -25.94 -25.74 2.38
N ALA A 165 -25.99 -27.07 2.40
CA ALA A 165 -25.08 -27.90 3.19
C ALA A 165 -23.63 -27.75 2.69
N PHE A 166 -23.43 -27.74 1.37
CA PHE A 166 -22.14 -27.51 0.72
C PHE A 166 -21.56 -26.14 1.07
N ILE A 167 -22.38 -25.09 1.01
CA ILE A 167 -21.96 -23.73 1.36
C ILE A 167 -21.54 -23.65 2.83
N LEU A 168 -22.31 -24.25 3.74
CA LEU A 168 -21.96 -24.29 5.16
C LEU A 168 -20.68 -25.10 5.41
N GLY A 169 -20.49 -26.20 4.67
CA GLY A 169 -19.26 -26.99 4.67
C GLY A 169 -18.03 -26.17 4.30
N TYR A 170 -18.12 -25.35 3.25
CA TYR A 170 -17.06 -24.40 2.89
C TYR A 170 -16.77 -23.40 4.01
N LEU A 171 -17.83 -22.78 4.56
CA LEU A 171 -17.68 -21.79 5.64
C LEU A 171 -17.04 -22.40 6.88
N GLY A 172 -17.28 -23.68 7.16
CA GLY A 172 -16.64 -24.44 8.24
C GLY A 172 -15.12 -24.61 8.08
N GLN A 173 -14.58 -24.48 6.87
CA GLN A 173 -13.13 -24.54 6.61
C GLN A 173 -12.42 -23.20 6.83
N LEU A 174 -13.17 -22.12 7.03
CA LEU A 174 -12.57 -20.80 7.20
C LEU A 174 -11.91 -20.65 8.57
N ASP A 175 -10.69 -20.13 8.58
CA ASP A 175 -9.96 -19.83 9.82
C ASP A 175 -10.64 -18.68 10.57
N CYS A 176 -11.44 -19.02 11.59
CA CYS A 176 -12.20 -18.07 12.40
C CYS A 176 -11.33 -17.06 13.16
N ARG A 177 -10.02 -17.32 13.31
CA ARG A 177 -9.06 -16.34 13.87
C ARG A 177 -8.88 -15.14 12.93
N LYS A 178 -9.08 -15.33 11.62
CA LYS A 178 -8.97 -14.27 10.60
C LYS A 178 -10.32 -13.59 10.36
N LYS A 179 -10.92 -13.03 11.42
CA LYS A 179 -12.28 -12.44 11.43
C LYS A 179 -12.62 -11.58 10.20
N THR A 180 -11.72 -10.68 9.82
CA THR A 180 -11.92 -9.76 8.67
C THR A 180 -11.97 -10.49 7.34
N VAL A 181 -11.15 -11.53 7.15
CA VAL A 181 -11.18 -12.36 5.94
C VAL A 181 -12.50 -13.10 5.88
N VAL A 182 -12.88 -13.78 6.96
CA VAL A 182 -14.16 -14.51 7.06
C VAL A 182 -15.35 -13.61 6.73
N GLN A 183 -15.40 -12.41 7.31
CA GLN A 183 -16.46 -11.44 7.06
C GLN A 183 -16.54 -11.03 5.58
N VAL A 184 -15.41 -10.70 4.96
CA VAL A 184 -15.38 -10.26 3.56
C VAL A 184 -15.67 -11.43 2.61
N THR A 185 -15.20 -12.65 2.92
CA THR A 185 -15.55 -13.87 2.19
C THR A 185 -17.04 -14.14 2.23
N ILE A 186 -17.67 -14.07 3.41
CA ILE A 186 -19.13 -14.25 3.55
C ILE A 186 -19.89 -13.19 2.74
N LEU A 187 -19.47 -11.93 2.79
CA LEU A 187 -20.11 -10.86 1.99
C LEU A 187 -19.95 -11.11 0.49
N ALA A 188 -18.76 -11.52 0.03
CA ALA A 188 -18.50 -11.85 -1.36
C ALA A 188 -19.37 -13.03 -1.82
N LEU A 189 -19.44 -14.10 -1.02
CA LEU A 189 -20.22 -15.30 -1.32
C LEU A 189 -21.71 -15.01 -1.36
N ARG A 190 -22.24 -14.23 -0.41
CA ARG A 190 -23.64 -13.78 -0.42
C ARG A 190 -23.98 -12.99 -1.68
N SER A 191 -23.11 -12.05 -2.07
CA SER A 191 -23.28 -11.24 -3.27
C SER A 191 -23.27 -12.10 -4.54
N PHE A 192 -22.36 -13.09 -4.60
CA PHE A 192 -22.28 -14.05 -5.70
C PHE A 192 -23.51 -14.97 -5.79
N MET A 193 -23.95 -15.56 -4.67
CA MET A 193 -25.15 -16.41 -4.65
C MET A 193 -26.41 -15.65 -5.03
N LYS A 194 -26.53 -14.39 -4.58
CA LYS A 194 -27.63 -13.51 -4.96
C LYS A 194 -27.65 -13.27 -6.47
N TYR A 195 -26.49 -12.99 -7.07
CA TYR A 195 -26.36 -12.83 -8.51
C TYR A 195 -26.74 -14.11 -9.26
N ALA A 196 -26.22 -15.27 -8.85
CA ALA A 196 -26.51 -16.55 -9.50
C ALA A 196 -28.02 -16.88 -9.47
N TYR A 197 -28.71 -16.57 -8.37
CA TYR A 197 -30.16 -16.66 -8.29
C TYR A 197 -30.89 -15.67 -9.22
N GLN A 198 -30.47 -14.39 -9.24
CA GLN A 198 -31.06 -13.36 -10.11
C GLN A 198 -30.93 -13.69 -11.60
N GLN A 199 -29.81 -14.32 -11.99
CA GLN A 199 -29.58 -14.82 -13.35
C GLN A 199 -30.27 -16.17 -13.63
N ARG A 200 -31.11 -16.66 -12.70
CA ARG A 200 -31.85 -17.93 -12.78
C ARG A 200 -30.96 -19.16 -12.94
N LEU A 201 -29.70 -19.08 -12.50
CA LEU A 201 -28.75 -20.20 -12.50
C LEU A 201 -28.96 -21.11 -11.28
N LEU A 202 -29.47 -20.54 -10.18
CA LEU A 202 -29.92 -21.26 -8.99
C LEU A 202 -31.44 -21.17 -8.87
N ALA A 203 -32.09 -22.26 -8.45
CA ALA A 203 -33.53 -22.27 -8.18
C ALA A 203 -33.90 -21.59 -6.86
N ILE A 204 -33.00 -21.61 -5.88
CA ILE A 204 -33.20 -21.07 -4.53
C ILE A 204 -32.15 -19.98 -4.26
N ASP A 205 -32.58 -18.89 -3.62
CA ASP A 205 -31.67 -17.84 -3.17
C ASP A 205 -30.91 -18.26 -1.88
N TYR A 206 -29.72 -18.84 -2.06
CA TYR A 206 -28.85 -19.18 -0.93
C TYR A 206 -28.19 -17.97 -0.26
N SER A 207 -28.27 -16.76 -0.84
CA SER A 207 -27.62 -15.58 -0.27
C SER A 207 -28.15 -15.27 1.14
N ASN A 208 -29.44 -15.51 1.39
CA ASN A 208 -30.05 -15.28 2.69
C ASN A 208 -29.88 -16.43 3.68
N LYS A 209 -29.51 -17.63 3.19
CA LYS A 209 -29.23 -18.82 4.00
C LYS A 209 -27.80 -18.85 4.56
N ILE A 210 -26.89 -18.08 3.95
CA ILE A 210 -25.53 -17.89 4.48
C ILE A 210 -25.59 -17.06 5.77
N PRO A 211 -25.03 -17.53 6.89
CA PRO A 211 -25.07 -16.78 8.15
C PRO A 211 -24.38 -15.42 8.02
N ARG A 212 -24.92 -14.41 8.71
CA ARG A 212 -24.24 -13.12 8.84
C ARG A 212 -23.12 -13.26 9.86
N TYR A 213 -21.90 -12.91 9.48
CA TYR A 213 -20.80 -12.84 10.43
C TYR A 213 -20.97 -11.62 11.32
N ARG A 214 -21.58 -11.80 12.50
CA ARG A 214 -21.69 -10.76 13.52
C ARG A 214 -20.42 -10.78 14.36
N SER A 215 -19.40 -10.02 13.96
CA SER A 215 -18.28 -9.75 14.85
C SER A 215 -18.75 -8.81 15.95
N VAL A 216 -19.03 -9.35 17.13
CA VAL A 216 -19.25 -8.56 18.35
C VAL A 216 -17.87 -8.15 18.88
N ASP A 217 -17.14 -7.37 18.09
CA ASP A 217 -15.93 -6.71 18.59
C ASP A 217 -16.36 -5.40 19.24
N GLN A 218 -15.70 -5.02 20.34
CA GLN A 218 -15.83 -3.66 20.84
C GLN A 218 -15.56 -2.67 19.70
N PRO A 219 -16.34 -1.58 19.59
CA PRO A 219 -16.13 -0.58 18.58
C PRO A 219 -14.69 -0.06 18.65
N LYS A 220 -13.87 -0.38 17.65
CA LYS A 220 -12.48 0.08 17.61
C LYS A 220 -12.46 1.60 17.62
N LEU A 221 -11.84 2.20 18.63
CA LEU A 221 -11.66 3.64 18.68
C LEU A 221 -10.75 4.09 17.52
N PRO A 222 -11.02 5.24 16.90
CA PRO A 222 -10.10 5.85 15.94
C PRO A 222 -8.71 5.98 16.56
N SER A 223 -7.67 5.60 15.81
CA SER A 223 -6.29 5.87 16.22
C SER A 223 -5.97 7.32 15.92
N THR A 224 -5.91 8.14 16.97
CA THR A 224 -5.55 9.55 16.93
C THR A 224 -4.20 9.79 17.62
N TYR A 225 -3.60 10.92 17.26
CA TYR A 225 -2.34 11.41 17.79
C TYR A 225 -2.51 12.87 18.17
N SER A 226 -1.84 13.28 19.25
CA SER A 226 -1.93 14.65 19.76
C SER A 226 -1.28 15.66 18.80
N LYS A 227 -1.62 16.95 18.95
CA LYS A 227 -0.99 18.04 18.18
C LYS A 227 0.54 17.97 18.25
N GLY A 228 1.09 17.78 19.46
CA GLY A 228 2.54 17.67 19.67
C GLY A 228 3.15 16.44 19.00
N GLU A 229 2.46 15.30 18.98
CA GLU A 229 2.92 14.10 18.24
C GLU A 229 2.93 14.35 16.72
N ILE A 230 1.90 15.01 16.18
CA ILE A 230 1.83 15.34 14.74
C ILE A 230 2.91 16.37 14.36
N GLU A 231 3.13 17.40 15.19
CA GLU A 231 4.20 18.37 14.99
C GLU A 231 5.57 17.68 15.03
N LYS A 232 5.83 16.84 16.03
CA LYS A 232 7.06 16.03 16.12
C LYS A 232 7.25 15.16 14.88
N LEU A 233 6.18 14.55 14.37
CA LEU A 233 6.22 13.77 13.13
C LEU A 233 6.64 14.63 11.94
N ILE A 234 6.05 15.82 11.76
CA ILE A 234 6.35 16.72 10.65
C ILE A 234 7.80 17.23 10.76
N TYR A 235 8.25 17.62 11.95
CA TYR A 235 9.61 18.11 12.19
C TYR A 235 10.69 17.03 12.04
N SER A 236 10.35 15.75 12.22
CA SER A 236 11.30 14.63 12.05
C SER A 236 11.75 14.39 10.59
N ILE A 237 11.10 15.05 9.62
CA ILE A 237 11.32 14.80 8.20
C ILE A 237 12.51 15.62 7.73
N ASP A 238 13.63 14.94 7.49
CA ASP A 238 14.79 15.51 6.82
C ASP A 238 14.46 15.87 5.36
N ARG A 239 14.62 17.16 5.02
CA ARG A 239 14.34 17.77 3.71
C ARG A 239 15.59 17.99 2.85
N SER A 240 16.77 17.58 3.31
CA SER A 240 18.03 17.71 2.56
C SER A 240 17.98 16.95 1.24
N SER A 241 17.35 15.77 1.23
CA SER A 241 17.24 14.91 0.05
C SER A 241 15.98 15.17 -0.79
N PRO A 242 16.00 14.88 -2.10
CA PRO A 242 14.82 14.92 -2.97
C PRO A 242 13.62 14.10 -2.44
N ILE A 243 13.91 12.91 -1.90
CA ILE A 243 12.91 12.03 -1.28
C ILE A 243 12.34 12.68 0.00
N GLY A 244 13.20 13.35 0.76
CA GLY A 244 12.83 14.12 1.95
C GLY A 244 11.79 15.18 1.64
N LYS A 245 12.08 16.07 0.68
CA LYS A 245 11.16 17.12 0.21
C LYS A 245 9.82 16.55 -0.25
N ARG A 246 9.85 15.49 -1.06
CA ARG A 246 8.65 14.78 -1.52
C ARG A 246 7.81 14.28 -0.35
N ASN A 247 8.44 13.58 0.59
CA ASN A 247 7.76 12.96 1.71
C ASN A 247 7.19 14.02 2.67
N TYR A 248 7.89 15.15 2.84
CA TYR A 248 7.41 16.29 3.61
C TYR A 248 6.11 16.85 3.05
N ALA A 249 6.05 17.14 1.75
CA ALA A 249 4.83 17.61 1.09
C ALA A 249 3.67 16.59 1.18
N ILE A 250 3.95 15.30 0.97
CA ILE A 250 2.96 14.21 1.13
C ILE A 250 2.37 14.19 2.55
N ILE A 251 3.22 14.33 3.57
CA ILE A 251 2.80 14.26 4.96
C ILE A 251 2.00 15.51 5.34
N LEU A 252 2.39 16.69 4.86
CA LEU A 252 1.61 17.92 5.09
C LEU A 252 0.21 17.82 4.48
N LEU A 253 0.08 17.36 3.23
CA LEU A 253 -1.24 17.13 2.62
C LEU A 253 -2.10 16.16 3.44
N ALA A 254 -1.50 15.09 3.98
CA ALA A 254 -2.22 14.12 4.81
C ALA A 254 -2.58 14.66 6.21
N ALA A 255 -1.69 15.43 6.84
CA ALA A 255 -1.84 15.90 8.22
C ALA A 255 -2.64 17.20 8.34
N ARG A 256 -2.46 18.15 7.41
CA ARG A 256 -3.10 19.47 7.43
C ARG A 256 -4.47 19.47 6.73
N LEU A 257 -4.59 18.76 5.61
CA LEU A 257 -5.82 18.71 4.82
C LEU A 257 -6.59 17.40 4.97
N GLY A 258 -6.01 16.40 5.64
CA GLY A 258 -6.65 15.10 5.85
C GLY A 258 -6.86 14.31 4.56
N LEU A 259 -6.18 14.64 3.45
CA LEU A 259 -6.36 13.96 2.17
C LEU A 259 -6.06 12.47 2.28
N ARG A 260 -6.82 11.63 1.57
CA ARG A 260 -6.57 10.18 1.59
C ARG A 260 -5.29 9.88 0.83
N ALA A 261 -4.61 8.82 1.25
CA ALA A 261 -3.44 8.30 0.54
C ALA A 261 -3.69 8.05 -0.96
N SER A 262 -4.90 7.62 -1.33
CA SER A 262 -5.30 7.41 -2.73
C SER A 262 -5.33 8.68 -3.55
N ASP A 263 -5.78 9.77 -2.93
CA ASP A 263 -5.97 11.07 -3.56
C ASP A 263 -4.62 11.77 -3.68
N ILE A 264 -3.83 11.80 -2.60
CA ILE A 264 -2.44 12.31 -2.61
C ILE A 264 -1.59 11.58 -3.66
N SER A 265 -1.70 10.25 -3.75
CA SER A 265 -0.89 9.46 -4.70
C SER A 265 -1.20 9.74 -6.17
N ARG A 266 -2.36 10.35 -6.47
CA ARG A 266 -2.86 10.61 -7.82
C ARG A 266 -3.04 12.10 -8.11
N LEU A 267 -2.59 12.97 -7.20
CA LEU A 267 -2.68 14.41 -7.37
C LEU A 267 -1.94 14.86 -8.64
N LYS A 268 -2.62 15.62 -9.49
CA LYS A 268 -2.11 16.15 -10.76
C LYS A 268 -1.82 17.65 -10.67
N PHE A 269 -1.00 18.14 -11.61
CA PHE A 269 -0.75 19.58 -11.70
C PHE A 269 -2.00 20.38 -12.06
N THR A 270 -2.88 19.81 -12.88
CA THR A 270 -4.15 20.43 -13.28
C THR A 270 -5.15 20.57 -12.13
N GLU A 271 -4.87 19.97 -10.97
CA GLU A 271 -5.69 20.01 -9.76
C GLU A 271 -5.14 21.02 -8.73
N LEU A 272 -4.05 21.74 -9.08
CA LEU A 272 -3.42 22.77 -8.26
C LEU A 272 -3.60 24.14 -8.91
N HIS A 273 -4.44 24.99 -8.32
CA HIS A 273 -4.75 26.33 -8.79
C HIS A 273 -4.01 27.35 -7.92
N TRP A 274 -2.88 27.83 -8.41
CA TRP A 274 -1.98 28.70 -7.64
C TRP A 274 -2.49 30.14 -7.52
N ASP A 275 -3.23 30.60 -8.53
CA ASP A 275 -3.86 31.91 -8.61
C ASP A 275 -4.97 32.08 -7.57
N THR A 276 -5.78 31.05 -7.36
CA THR A 276 -6.84 31.00 -6.33
C THR A 276 -6.36 30.38 -5.01
N SER A 277 -5.15 29.81 -4.99
CA SER A 277 -4.63 29.03 -3.85
C SER A 277 -5.55 27.87 -3.45
N THR A 278 -6.11 27.14 -4.42
CA THR A 278 -7.00 25.98 -4.21
C THR A 278 -6.43 24.67 -4.78
N ILE A 279 -6.80 23.57 -4.14
CA ILE A 279 -6.63 22.19 -4.61
C ILE A 279 -8.01 21.65 -4.93
N GLU A 280 -8.25 21.33 -6.19
CA GLU A 280 -9.54 20.84 -6.68
C GLU A 280 -9.37 19.41 -7.17
N ILE A 281 -9.94 18.45 -6.45
CA ILE A 281 -9.78 17.02 -6.77
C ILE A 281 -11.13 16.31 -6.84
N LYS A 282 -11.21 15.31 -7.72
CA LYS A 282 -12.25 14.28 -7.63
C LYS A 282 -11.74 13.10 -6.82
N GLN A 283 -12.29 12.92 -5.61
CA GLN A 283 -11.84 11.90 -4.68
C GLN A 283 -11.97 10.48 -5.27
N VAL A 284 -10.90 9.68 -5.16
CA VAL A 284 -10.81 8.36 -5.81
C VAL A 284 -11.83 7.37 -5.25
N LYS A 285 -12.06 7.41 -3.92
CA LYS A 285 -12.92 6.43 -3.23
C LYS A 285 -14.40 6.76 -3.34
N THR A 286 -14.75 8.04 -3.25
CA THR A 286 -16.13 8.52 -3.11
C THR A 286 -16.69 9.08 -4.42
N GLY A 287 -15.82 9.50 -5.34
CA GLY A 287 -16.21 10.18 -6.57
C GLY A 287 -16.66 11.64 -6.37
N LYS A 288 -16.68 12.15 -5.14
CA LYS A 288 -17.03 13.53 -4.81
C LYS A 288 -15.92 14.49 -5.25
N GLU A 289 -16.33 15.63 -5.78
CA GLU A 289 -15.46 16.78 -5.97
C GLU A 289 -15.19 17.41 -4.60
N LEU A 290 -13.95 17.85 -4.40
CA LEU A 290 -13.50 18.47 -3.17
C LEU A 290 -12.54 19.60 -3.52
N GLU A 291 -12.85 20.78 -3.00
CA GLU A 291 -12.04 21.98 -3.08
C GLU A 291 -11.44 22.27 -1.70
N LEU A 292 -10.12 22.41 -1.61
CA LEU A 292 -9.40 22.68 -0.37
C LEU A 292 -8.38 23.80 -0.56
N PRO A 293 -8.07 24.59 0.48
CA PRO A 293 -7.07 25.63 0.37
C PRO A 293 -5.64 25.06 0.29
N ILE A 294 -4.79 25.68 -0.53
CA ILE A 294 -3.33 25.54 -0.47
C ILE A 294 -2.84 26.45 0.67
N LEU A 295 -2.70 25.87 1.86
CA LEU A 295 -2.12 26.58 3.00
C LEU A 295 -0.66 26.99 2.71
N PRO A 296 -0.14 28.09 3.28
CA PRO A 296 1.22 28.55 3.00
C PRO A 296 2.31 27.50 3.24
N ASP A 297 2.20 26.69 4.29
CA ASP A 297 3.16 25.61 4.58
C ASP A 297 3.11 24.49 3.53
N ILE A 298 1.91 24.15 3.05
CA ILE A 298 1.68 23.19 1.98
C ILE A 298 2.22 23.71 0.65
N GLY A 299 1.87 24.94 0.27
CA GLY A 299 2.33 25.58 -0.97
C GLY A 299 3.86 25.64 -1.02
N ASN A 300 4.50 26.11 0.06
CA ASN A 300 5.95 26.14 0.18
C ASN A 300 6.58 24.75 0.08
N ALA A 301 5.99 23.73 0.71
CA ALA A 301 6.49 22.35 0.62
C ALA A 301 6.35 21.75 -0.78
N LEU A 302 5.25 22.04 -1.47
CA LEU A 302 5.02 21.64 -2.85
C LEU A 302 6.05 22.32 -3.76
N ILE A 303 6.22 23.64 -3.66
CA ILE A 303 7.20 24.38 -4.46
C ILE A 303 8.62 23.87 -4.23
N ASP A 304 9.03 23.66 -2.97
CA ASP A 304 10.36 23.12 -2.61
C ASP A 304 10.60 21.74 -3.26
N TYR A 305 9.61 20.85 -3.19
CA TYR A 305 9.70 19.56 -3.88
C TYR A 305 9.74 19.74 -5.40
N LEU A 306 8.85 20.53 -5.99
CA LEU A 306 8.75 20.68 -7.44
C LEU A 306 10.01 21.30 -8.05
N LYS A 307 10.63 22.26 -7.38
CA LYS A 307 11.86 22.93 -7.86
C LYS A 307 13.13 22.14 -7.58
N TYR A 308 13.23 21.49 -6.42
CA TYR A 308 14.52 20.98 -5.92
C TYR A 308 14.52 19.48 -5.57
N GLY A 309 13.44 18.75 -5.84
CA GLY A 309 13.34 17.33 -5.50
C GLY A 309 12.58 16.46 -6.49
N ARG A 310 11.71 17.02 -7.33
CA ARG A 310 10.96 16.27 -8.33
C ARG A 310 11.89 16.00 -9.53
N PRO A 311 12.09 14.72 -9.91
CA PRO A 311 12.80 14.40 -11.14
C PRO A 311 12.07 14.96 -12.37
N GLU A 312 12.82 15.33 -13.41
CA GLU A 312 12.26 15.69 -14.70
C GLU A 312 11.48 14.51 -15.30
N SER A 313 10.23 14.77 -15.69
CA SER A 313 9.29 13.77 -16.19
C SER A 313 8.04 14.45 -16.74
N GLU A 314 7.59 14.00 -17.90
CA GLU A 314 6.33 14.35 -18.56
C GLU A 314 5.07 13.84 -17.83
N SER A 315 5.24 13.09 -16.74
CA SER A 315 4.12 12.60 -15.94
C SER A 315 3.26 13.76 -15.42
N PRO A 316 1.92 13.75 -15.61
CA PRO A 316 1.02 14.81 -15.15
C PRO A 316 0.84 14.83 -13.63
N PHE A 317 1.37 13.82 -12.93
CA PHE A 317 1.25 13.65 -11.49
C PHE A 317 2.31 14.46 -10.74
N VAL A 318 1.89 15.08 -9.63
CA VAL A 318 2.75 15.86 -8.74
C VAL A 318 3.84 14.96 -8.15
N PHE A 319 3.44 13.82 -7.56
CA PHE A 319 4.35 12.92 -6.86
C PHE A 319 4.76 11.71 -7.72
N LEU A 320 6.06 11.46 -7.79
CA LEU A 320 6.64 10.38 -8.59
C LEU A 320 7.42 9.38 -7.72
N ILE A 321 7.61 8.16 -8.24
CA ILE A 321 8.57 7.21 -7.66
C ILE A 321 9.99 7.78 -7.73
N ALA A 322 10.80 7.46 -6.72
CA ALA A 322 12.14 8.05 -6.56
C ALA A 322 13.22 7.39 -7.43
N LYS A 323 12.88 6.29 -8.11
CA LYS A 323 13.78 5.54 -9.00
C LYS A 323 13.13 5.51 -10.38
N ALA A 324 13.94 5.61 -11.43
CA ALA A 324 13.45 5.51 -12.80
C ALA A 324 12.73 4.16 -13.05
N PRO A 325 11.73 4.11 -13.96
CA PRO A 325 11.18 5.23 -14.73
C PRO A 325 10.38 6.18 -13.83
N TYR A 326 10.68 7.48 -13.82
CA TYR A 326 10.08 8.47 -12.93
C TYR A 326 8.59 8.68 -13.24
N ALA A 327 7.78 7.75 -12.77
CA ALA A 327 6.36 7.64 -13.05
C ALA A 327 5.53 7.83 -11.76
N GLN A 328 4.22 7.91 -11.94
CA GLN A 328 3.25 7.91 -10.83
C GLN A 328 3.46 6.73 -9.87
N PHE A 329 3.00 6.88 -8.63
CA PHE A 329 2.96 5.76 -7.69
C PHE A 329 2.06 4.64 -8.20
N HIS A 330 2.58 3.41 -8.23
CA HIS A 330 1.78 2.23 -8.58
C HIS A 330 0.66 1.94 -7.58
N THR A 331 0.81 2.37 -6.33
CA THR A 331 -0.15 2.12 -5.27
C THR A 331 -0.13 3.25 -4.25
N SER A 332 -1.30 3.55 -3.69
CA SER A 332 -1.44 4.50 -2.58
C SER A 332 -0.76 4.02 -1.29
N GLN A 333 -0.37 2.73 -1.22
CA GLN A 333 0.41 2.22 -0.09
C GLN A 333 1.77 2.90 0.06
N VAL A 334 2.32 3.49 -1.02
CA VAL A 334 3.56 4.28 -0.93
C VAL A 334 3.38 5.44 0.05
N VAL A 335 2.26 6.17 -0.04
CA VAL A 335 1.95 7.27 0.89
C VAL A 335 1.78 6.75 2.32
N THR A 336 1.11 5.61 2.51
CA THR A 336 1.01 4.95 3.82
C THR A 336 2.39 4.62 4.39
N HIS A 337 3.29 4.04 3.58
CA HIS A 337 4.65 3.70 4.02
C HIS A 337 5.50 4.93 4.33
N VAL A 338 5.33 6.02 3.58
CA VAL A 338 5.98 7.32 3.86
C VAL A 338 5.60 7.80 5.25
N VAL A 339 4.30 7.81 5.57
CA VAL A 339 3.79 8.22 6.89
C VAL A 339 4.29 7.27 7.99
N GLN A 340 4.20 5.96 7.78
CA GLN A 340 4.69 4.97 8.75
C GLN A 340 6.18 5.13 9.06
N ARG A 341 6.98 5.44 8.04
CA ARG A 341 8.42 5.68 8.22
C ARG A 341 8.68 6.96 9.01
N ALA A 342 7.87 8.01 8.80
CA ALA A 342 7.97 9.24 9.58
C ALA A 342 7.62 9.01 11.06
N TYR A 343 6.55 8.27 11.36
CA TYR A 343 6.23 7.88 12.76
C TYR A 343 7.40 7.17 13.45
N ARG A 344 8.02 6.19 12.77
CA ARG A 344 9.18 5.47 13.31
C ARG A 344 10.38 6.37 13.54
N LYS A 345 10.69 7.25 12.57
CA LYS A 345 11.80 8.21 12.70
C LYS A 345 11.59 9.22 13.83
N ALA A 346 10.34 9.65 14.04
CA ALA A 346 9.97 10.58 15.10
C ALA A 346 10.01 9.95 16.51
N GLY A 347 10.19 8.63 16.62
CA GLY A 347 10.14 7.92 17.90
C GLY A 347 8.80 8.10 18.63
N ILE A 348 7.70 8.15 17.87
CA ILE A 348 6.34 8.23 18.43
C ILE A 348 5.89 6.81 18.77
N ASP A 349 5.33 6.62 19.96
CA ASP A 349 4.79 5.31 20.35
C ASP A 349 3.60 4.95 19.47
N VAL A 350 3.69 3.85 18.73
CA VAL A 350 2.59 3.37 17.87
C VAL A 350 1.96 2.09 18.41
N LYS A 351 2.36 1.63 19.60
CA LYS A 351 1.84 0.39 20.18
C LYS A 351 0.33 0.51 20.42
N GLY A 352 -0.42 -0.47 19.92
CA GLY A 352 -1.89 -0.47 20.00
C GLY A 352 -2.60 0.55 19.11
N ARG A 353 -1.88 1.38 18.34
CA ARG A 353 -2.44 2.42 17.46
C ARG A 353 -2.10 2.14 15.99
N ARG A 354 -3.01 2.49 15.08
CA ARG A 354 -2.71 2.52 13.64
C ARG A 354 -1.87 3.76 13.33
N PHE A 355 -0.82 3.61 12.51
CA PHE A 355 0.19 4.66 12.26
C PHE A 355 0.43 4.94 10.76
N GLY A 356 -0.64 5.07 9.97
CA GLY A 356 -0.57 5.32 8.52
C GLY A 356 -1.27 6.61 8.11
N ALA A 357 -1.40 6.91 6.82
CA ALA A 357 -2.02 8.17 6.37
C ALA A 357 -3.44 8.38 6.92
N HIS A 358 -4.18 7.29 7.14
CA HIS A 358 -5.52 7.37 7.72
C HIS A 358 -5.52 7.80 9.20
N SER A 359 -4.47 7.53 9.97
CA SER A 359 -4.37 8.02 11.36
C SER A 359 -4.14 9.52 11.42
N LEU A 360 -3.40 10.10 10.44
CA LEU A 360 -3.27 11.55 10.32
C LEU A 360 -4.62 12.21 10.05
N ARG A 361 -5.40 11.67 9.10
CA ARG A 361 -6.77 12.11 8.84
C ARG A 361 -7.68 11.95 10.06
N HIS A 362 -7.55 10.86 10.81
CA HIS A 362 -8.32 10.69 12.03
C HIS A 362 -7.96 11.72 13.10
N SER A 363 -6.66 11.99 13.26
CA SER A 363 -6.16 12.98 14.21
C SER A 363 -6.65 14.39 13.87
N LEU A 364 -6.67 14.75 12.58
CA LEU A 364 -7.24 16.03 12.13
C LEU A 364 -8.74 16.12 12.43
N GLY A 365 -9.51 15.08 12.09
CA GLY A 365 -10.95 15.06 12.34
C GLY A 365 -11.30 15.15 13.82
N PHE A 366 -10.52 14.47 14.67
CA PHE A 366 -10.67 14.56 16.11
C PHE A 366 -10.34 15.96 16.63
N ARG A 367 -9.25 16.56 16.17
CA ARG A 367 -8.87 17.92 16.56
C ARG A 367 -9.93 18.96 16.17
N MET A 368 -10.51 18.84 14.97
CA MET A 368 -11.61 19.72 14.55
C MET A 368 -12.82 19.60 15.50
N LEU A 369 -13.11 18.39 16.01
CA LEU A 369 -14.14 18.21 17.03
C LEU A 369 -13.77 18.81 18.38
N GLU A 370 -12.52 18.65 18.83
CA GLU A 370 -12.05 19.30 20.07
C GLU A 370 -12.14 20.82 20.00
N GLU A 371 -11.91 21.39 18.81
CA GLU A 371 -12.09 22.81 18.46
C GLU A 371 -13.57 23.18 18.21
N SER A 372 -14.53 22.30 18.55
CA SER A 372 -15.98 22.51 18.46
C SER A 372 -16.51 22.73 17.02
N THR A 373 -15.81 22.21 16.01
CA THR A 373 -16.29 22.24 14.62
C THR A 373 -17.46 21.27 14.46
N ALA A 374 -18.55 21.75 13.85
CA ALA A 374 -19.73 20.93 13.63
C ALA A 374 -19.44 19.72 12.71
N LEU A 375 -20.00 18.55 13.04
CA LEU A 375 -19.81 17.30 12.27
C LEU A 375 -20.11 17.42 10.76
N PRO A 376 -21.15 18.15 10.30
CA PRO A 376 -21.39 18.34 8.88
C PRO A 376 -20.22 19.04 8.16
N VAL A 377 -19.60 20.03 8.82
CA VAL A 377 -18.43 20.74 8.27
C VAL A 377 -17.25 19.79 8.15
N ILE A 378 -16.97 18.99 9.19
CA ILE A 378 -15.90 17.98 9.15
C ILE A 378 -16.16 16.95 8.05
N SER A 379 -17.42 16.54 7.89
CA SER A 379 -17.85 15.61 6.84
C SER A 379 -17.56 16.17 5.43
N GLU A 380 -17.81 17.46 5.23
CA GLU A 380 -17.62 18.15 3.96
C GLU A 380 -16.14 18.37 3.65
N VAL A 381 -15.35 18.88 4.60
CA VAL A 381 -13.88 19.01 4.48
C VAL A 381 -13.22 17.68 4.10
N PHE A 382 -13.79 16.57 4.56
CA PHE A 382 -13.32 15.23 4.26
C PHE A 382 -13.95 14.61 3.00
N GLY A 383 -14.98 15.21 2.40
CA GLY A 383 -15.69 14.65 1.27
C GLY A 383 -16.31 13.29 1.58
N HIS A 384 -16.92 13.13 2.77
CA HIS A 384 -17.65 11.90 3.11
C HIS A 384 -18.99 11.84 2.36
N ASN A 385 -19.35 10.65 1.87
CA ASN A 385 -20.67 10.43 1.24
C ASN A 385 -21.82 10.38 2.26
N SER A 386 -21.51 10.08 3.53
CA SER A 386 -22.48 10.11 4.62
C SER A 386 -21.83 10.62 5.90
N THR A 387 -22.62 11.35 6.69
CA THR A 387 -22.26 11.82 8.04
C THR A 387 -22.04 10.67 9.02
N GLU A 388 -22.57 9.48 8.74
CA GLU A 388 -22.34 8.26 9.54
C GLU A 388 -20.84 7.91 9.62
N SER A 389 -20.08 8.16 8.54
CA SER A 389 -18.63 7.96 8.55
C SER A 389 -17.91 8.92 9.51
N THR A 390 -18.49 10.11 9.72
CA THR A 390 -17.98 11.15 10.62
C THR A 390 -18.43 10.92 12.06
N ARG A 391 -19.60 10.29 12.30
CA ARG A 391 -20.06 9.86 13.63
C ARG A 391 -19.05 8.96 14.35
N TYR A 392 -18.20 8.27 13.60
CA TYR A 392 -17.08 7.49 14.13
C TYR A 392 -16.19 8.27 15.10
N TYR A 393 -16.05 9.58 14.90
CA TYR A 393 -15.25 10.45 15.77
C TYR A 393 -15.91 10.81 17.10
N LEU A 394 -17.25 10.78 17.20
CA LEU A 394 -17.94 11.07 18.46
C LEU A 394 -17.54 10.12 19.59
N ARG A 395 -17.09 8.91 19.25
CA ARG A 395 -16.68 7.88 20.23
C ARG A 395 -15.45 8.24 21.05
N ILE A 396 -14.67 9.23 20.60
CA ILE A 396 -13.43 9.66 21.25
C ILE A 396 -13.53 11.10 21.77
N ASP A 397 -14.62 11.80 21.48
CA ASP A 397 -14.86 13.16 21.98
C ASP A 397 -15.46 13.13 23.38
N LEU A 398 -14.61 12.78 24.36
CA LEU A 398 -15.00 12.72 25.76
C LEU A 398 -15.51 14.08 26.29
N LYS A 399 -15.03 15.19 25.72
CA LYS A 399 -15.43 16.53 26.15
C LYS A 399 -16.89 16.80 25.83
N SER A 400 -17.31 16.58 24.59
CA SER A 400 -18.72 16.74 24.21
C SER A 400 -19.60 15.65 24.83
N MET A 401 -19.09 14.41 24.94
CA MET A 401 -19.85 13.33 25.58
C MET A 401 -20.17 13.63 27.05
N ARG A 402 -19.26 14.25 27.81
CA ARG A 402 -19.50 14.66 29.20
C ARG A 402 -20.66 15.64 29.35
N GLN A 403 -20.88 16.51 28.37
CA GLN A 403 -22.00 17.48 28.39
C GLN A 403 -23.37 16.80 28.22
N CYS A 404 -23.39 15.60 27.63
CA CYS A 404 -24.59 14.81 27.42
C CYS A 404 -24.77 13.70 28.46
N MET A 405 -23.89 13.61 29.47
CA MET A 405 -24.03 12.62 30.53
C MET A 405 -25.22 13.00 31.42
N LEU A 406 -26.08 12.01 31.67
CA LEU A 406 -27.11 12.14 32.71
C LEU A 406 -26.42 12.15 34.07
N ASP A 407 -26.99 12.88 35.03
CA ASP A 407 -26.57 12.81 36.41
C ASP A 407 -26.62 11.37 36.89
N VAL A 408 -25.53 10.91 37.51
CA VAL A 408 -25.51 9.60 38.15
C VAL A 408 -26.35 9.72 39.41
N PRO A 409 -27.50 9.03 39.52
CA PRO A 409 -28.31 9.11 40.72
C PRO A 409 -27.48 8.64 41.92
N PRO A 410 -27.60 9.30 43.08
CA PRO A 410 -26.89 8.84 44.27
C PRO A 410 -27.33 7.42 44.58
N VAL A 411 -26.35 6.52 44.63
CA VAL A 411 -26.58 5.13 45.03
C VAL A 411 -26.58 5.11 46.56
N PRO A 412 -27.67 4.72 47.23
CA PRO A 412 -27.76 4.75 48.68
C PRO A 412 -26.74 3.79 49.31
N THR A 413 -26.21 4.14 50.49
CA THR A 413 -25.13 3.42 51.17
C THR A 413 -25.46 1.95 51.41
N ASN A 414 -26.73 1.65 51.63
CA ASN A 414 -27.25 0.29 51.77
C ASN A 414 -26.99 -0.60 50.55
N PHE A 415 -26.82 -0.06 49.33
CA PHE A 415 -26.43 -0.83 48.15
C PHE A 415 -24.98 -1.32 48.24
N TYR A 416 -24.07 -0.50 48.78
CA TYR A 416 -22.66 -0.86 49.00
C TYR A 416 -22.44 -1.67 50.29
N GLU A 417 -23.42 -1.70 51.18
CA GLU A 417 -23.39 -2.47 52.43
C GLU A 417 -24.15 -3.80 52.31
N GLN A 418 -24.74 -4.10 51.15
CA GLN A 418 -25.36 -5.39 50.87
C GLN A 418 -24.31 -6.50 50.96
N LYS A 419 -24.35 -7.26 52.06
CA LYS A 419 -23.59 -8.50 52.20
C LYS A 419 -24.22 -9.57 51.29
N GLY A 420 -23.43 -10.09 50.35
CA GLY A 420 -23.85 -11.11 49.39
C GLY A 420 -24.18 -10.51 48.02
N GLY A 421 -23.24 -10.63 47.08
CA GLY A 421 -23.38 -10.20 45.70
C GLY A 421 -22.07 -10.40 44.94
N VAL A 422 -22.10 -10.36 43.60
CA VAL A 422 -20.95 -10.67 42.72
C VAL A 422 -19.71 -9.78 42.96
N PHE A 423 -19.88 -8.66 43.66
CA PHE A 423 -18.79 -7.73 44.02
C PHE A 423 -18.21 -7.95 45.43
N TYR A 424 -18.75 -8.92 46.19
CA TYR A 424 -18.39 -9.20 47.58
C TYR A 424 -18.07 -10.70 47.80
N GLU A 425 -17.36 -11.31 46.84
CA GLU A 425 -16.60 -12.56 47.06
C GLU A 425 -15.10 -12.32 46.93
#